data_AF-A0A2V6AM07-F1
#
_entry.id   AF-A0A2V6AM07-F1
#
_cell.length_a   1.000
_cell.length_b   1.000
_cell.length_c   1.000
_cell.angle_alpha   90.00
_cell.angle_beta   90.00
_cell.angle_gamma   90.00
#
_symmetry.space_group_name_H-M   'P 1'
#
loop_
_entity.id
_entity.type
_entity.pdbx_description
1 polymer ?
#
loop_
_entity_poly.entity_id
_entity_poly.type
_entity_poly.pdbx_seq_one_letter_code
_entity_poly.pdbx_strand_id
1 'polypeptide(L)'
;MPSGISLHIGLNAVDPKQYSGWSGELSGCEFDAKDMRAIAKRHGFATTLRMTKSATRNKILGDLKRAAKKLRRNDILFLTYSGHGGQVPNTGNDFEPDGFDETWCLYDGELIDDELYSALGSFAAGVRIFVLSDSCHSGTVLREARFAALGVTPARPRMMPRDIDLRELNPNFGGSRAVREKFMGRNGSTKKLGAAMSLREHRTENEYDKAPSGRPGPYMPVVMTAC
;
A
#
# COMPACT_ATOMS: atom_id res chain seq x y z
N MET A 1 18.25 20.76 -8.61
CA MET A 1 16.86 20.96 -8.15
C MET A 1 16.31 19.61 -7.70
N PRO A 2 15.49 19.56 -6.63
CA PRO A 2 14.78 18.34 -6.26
C PRO A 2 13.93 17.81 -7.43
N SER A 3 13.91 16.49 -7.60
CA SER A 3 13.15 15.80 -8.64
C SER A 3 11.97 15.02 -8.04
N GLY A 4 10.96 14.75 -8.88
CA GLY A 4 9.77 13.99 -8.49
C GLY A 4 9.54 12.80 -9.41
N ILE A 5 9.26 11.63 -8.83
CA ILE A 5 8.73 10.46 -9.56
C ILE A 5 7.34 10.16 -9.01
N SER A 6 6.37 9.88 -9.89
CA SER A 6 5.03 9.47 -9.45
C SER A 6 4.59 8.16 -10.07
N LEU A 7 3.82 7.39 -9.31
CA LEU A 7 3.21 6.13 -9.71
C LEU A 7 1.73 6.17 -9.35
N HIS A 8 0.86 6.07 -10.35
CA HIS A 8 -0.58 6.13 -10.18
C HIS A 8 -1.21 4.80 -10.61
N ILE A 9 -1.93 4.18 -9.69
CA ILE A 9 -2.49 2.84 -9.82
C ILE A 9 -4.02 2.94 -9.73
N GLY A 10 -4.73 2.40 -10.71
CA GLY A 10 -6.20 2.39 -10.76
C GLY A 10 -6.72 1.04 -11.27
N LEU A 11 -7.55 0.34 -10.50
CA LEU A 11 -8.11 -0.95 -10.91
C LEU A 11 -9.63 -0.90 -10.93
N ASN A 12 -10.20 -1.07 -12.12
CA ASN A 12 -11.63 -1.25 -12.31
C ASN A 12 -12.04 -2.73 -12.33
N ALA A 13 -11.07 -3.64 -12.31
CA ALA A 13 -11.28 -5.09 -12.24
C ALA A 13 -9.98 -5.79 -11.79
N VAL A 14 -10.15 -7.02 -11.31
CA VAL A 14 -9.06 -7.98 -11.07
C VAL A 14 -9.19 -9.20 -12.00
N ASP A 15 -8.19 -10.06 -12.07
CA ASP A 15 -8.29 -11.33 -12.81
C ASP A 15 -9.10 -12.35 -12.00
N PRO A 16 -10.32 -12.75 -12.42
CA PRO A 16 -11.13 -13.72 -11.69
C PRO A 16 -10.41 -15.04 -11.42
N LYS A 17 -9.45 -15.41 -12.26
CA LYS A 17 -8.66 -16.64 -12.08
C LYS A 17 -7.75 -16.58 -10.85
N GLN A 18 -7.34 -15.37 -10.44
CA GLN A 18 -6.52 -15.13 -9.25
C GLN A 18 -7.36 -14.82 -8.02
N TYR A 19 -8.68 -14.71 -8.18
CA TYR A 19 -9.62 -14.26 -7.16
C TYR A 19 -10.86 -15.18 -7.05
N SER A 20 -10.67 -16.48 -7.24
CA SER A 20 -11.72 -17.50 -7.06
C SER A 20 -13.05 -17.20 -7.80
N GLY A 21 -12.94 -16.64 -9.01
CA GLY A 21 -14.07 -16.24 -9.85
C GLY A 21 -14.57 -14.81 -9.64
N TRP A 22 -14.05 -14.07 -8.68
CA TRP A 22 -14.43 -12.68 -8.43
C TRP A 22 -13.70 -11.70 -9.35
N SER A 23 -14.46 -10.87 -10.08
CA SER A 23 -13.93 -9.90 -11.06
C SER A 23 -13.66 -8.50 -10.47
N GLY A 24 -14.15 -8.19 -9.27
CA GLY A 24 -13.89 -6.92 -8.59
C GLY A 24 -14.26 -5.67 -9.39
N GLU A 25 -15.46 -5.64 -9.99
CA GLU A 25 -15.84 -4.56 -10.91
C GLU A 25 -16.06 -3.20 -10.21
N LEU A 26 -15.22 -2.23 -10.55
CA LEU A 26 -15.35 -0.81 -10.22
C LEU A 26 -15.36 0.03 -11.51
N SER A 27 -15.75 1.30 -11.41
CA SER A 27 -15.82 2.20 -12.58
C SER A 27 -14.98 3.48 -12.46
N GLY A 28 -14.64 3.90 -11.24
CA GLY A 28 -13.95 5.17 -10.98
C GLY A 28 -12.43 5.11 -10.94
N CYS A 29 -11.85 3.96 -10.60
CA CYS A 29 -10.45 3.88 -10.18
C CYS A 29 -9.44 4.22 -11.28
N GLU A 30 -9.74 3.86 -12.53
CA GLU A 30 -8.91 4.27 -13.66
C GLU A 30 -8.98 5.79 -13.93
N PHE A 31 -10.11 6.44 -13.65
CA PHE A 31 -10.23 7.89 -13.75
C PHE A 31 -9.44 8.58 -12.64
N ASP A 32 -9.56 8.09 -11.40
CA ASP A 32 -8.77 8.58 -10.26
C ASP A 32 -7.26 8.55 -10.58
N ALA A 33 -6.77 7.42 -11.10
CA ALA A 33 -5.35 7.28 -11.45
C ALA A 33 -4.91 8.23 -12.58
N LYS A 34 -5.78 8.50 -13.56
CA LYS A 34 -5.52 9.48 -14.63
C LYS A 34 -5.47 10.90 -14.10
N ASP A 35 -6.39 11.27 -13.20
CA ASP A 35 -6.49 12.61 -12.62
C ASP A 35 -5.30 12.91 -11.71
N MET A 36 -4.94 11.96 -10.84
CA MET A 36 -3.76 12.09 -9.99
C MET A 36 -2.47 12.17 -10.82
N ARG A 37 -2.38 11.41 -11.92
CA ARG A 37 -1.29 11.55 -12.88
C ARG A 37 -1.26 12.91 -13.54
N ALA A 38 -2.40 13.46 -13.91
CA ALA A 38 -2.48 14.79 -14.52
C ALA A 38 -1.99 15.87 -13.54
N ILE A 39 -2.37 15.78 -12.25
CA ILE A 39 -1.85 16.64 -11.19
C ILE A 39 -0.32 16.51 -11.10
N ALA A 40 0.21 15.29 -10.95
CA ALA A 40 1.65 15.07 -10.82
C ALA A 40 2.43 15.59 -12.04
N LYS A 41 1.91 15.37 -13.26
CA LYS A 41 2.53 15.87 -14.49
C LYS A 41 2.60 17.41 -14.52
N ARG A 42 1.55 18.11 -14.07
CA ARG A 42 1.54 19.58 -13.96
C ARG A 42 2.60 20.11 -12.98
N HIS A 43 2.93 19.33 -11.95
CA HIS A 43 3.98 19.65 -10.99
C HIS A 43 5.37 19.11 -11.39
N GLY A 44 5.55 18.66 -12.63
CA GLY A 44 6.87 18.28 -13.16
C GLY A 44 7.37 16.90 -12.76
N PHE A 45 6.50 16.01 -12.27
CA PHE A 45 6.88 14.64 -11.93
C PHE A 45 7.12 13.78 -13.17
N ALA A 46 8.10 12.87 -13.08
CA ALA A 46 8.21 11.75 -14.01
C ALA A 46 7.15 10.68 -13.65
N THR A 47 6.05 10.68 -14.41
CA THR A 47 4.84 9.92 -14.08
C THR A 47 4.83 8.51 -14.69
N THR A 48 4.40 7.51 -13.93
CA THR A 48 4.03 6.17 -14.39
C THR A 48 2.56 5.89 -14.08
N LEU A 49 1.85 5.24 -15.00
CA LEU A 49 0.44 4.87 -14.85
C LEU A 49 0.30 3.35 -14.97
N ARG A 50 -0.43 2.73 -14.04
CA ARG A 50 -0.79 1.31 -14.06
C ARG A 50 -2.30 1.18 -13.89
N MET A 51 -2.97 0.65 -14.90
CA MET A 51 -4.41 0.43 -14.90
C MET A 51 -4.75 -1.04 -15.06
N THR A 52 -5.69 -1.54 -14.25
CA THR A 52 -6.30 -2.87 -14.33
C THR A 52 -5.25 -3.93 -14.74
N LYS A 53 -5.29 -4.48 -15.96
CA LYS A 53 -4.38 -5.54 -16.45
C LYS A 53 -2.87 -5.23 -16.34
N SER A 54 -2.50 -3.95 -16.26
CA SER A 54 -1.11 -3.52 -16.10
C SER A 54 -0.70 -3.26 -14.66
N ALA A 55 -1.65 -3.16 -13.74
CA ALA A 55 -1.43 -3.03 -12.30
C ALA A 55 -1.23 -4.40 -11.67
N THR A 56 -0.11 -5.04 -12.01
CA THR A 56 0.30 -6.33 -11.44
C THR A 56 1.35 -6.16 -10.35
N ARG A 57 1.44 -7.11 -9.41
CA ARG A 57 2.41 -7.13 -8.30
C ARG A 57 3.83 -6.86 -8.80
N ASN A 58 4.27 -7.64 -9.78
CA ASN A 58 5.62 -7.53 -10.35
C ASN A 58 5.90 -6.16 -10.99
N LYS A 59 4.90 -5.56 -11.67
CA LYS A 59 5.08 -4.25 -12.31
C LYS A 59 5.16 -3.14 -11.28
N ILE A 60 4.28 -3.15 -10.29
CA ILE A 60 4.22 -2.14 -9.22
C ILE A 60 5.47 -2.19 -8.35
N LEU A 61 5.87 -3.37 -7.85
CA LEU A 61 7.11 -3.53 -7.09
C LEU A 61 8.34 -3.15 -7.93
N GLY A 62 8.33 -3.47 -9.22
CA GLY A 62 9.37 -3.07 -10.17
C GLY A 62 9.46 -1.55 -10.36
N ASP A 63 8.32 -0.85 -10.44
CA ASP A 63 8.27 0.62 -10.52
C ASP A 63 8.82 1.26 -9.24
N LEU A 64 8.39 0.80 -8.06
CA LEU A 64 8.89 1.26 -6.77
C LEU A 64 10.40 1.05 -6.65
N LYS A 65 10.90 -0.14 -7.02
CA LYS A 65 12.34 -0.44 -7.02
C LYS A 65 13.13 0.48 -7.95
N ARG A 66 12.59 0.81 -9.13
CA ARG A 66 13.23 1.77 -10.06
C ARG A 66 13.24 3.18 -9.49
N ALA A 67 12.15 3.60 -8.85
CA ALA A 67 12.06 4.91 -8.20
C ALA A 67 13.07 5.01 -7.03
N ALA A 68 13.13 4.00 -6.16
CA ALA A 68 14.07 3.93 -5.04
C ALA A 68 15.54 4.04 -5.49
N LYS A 69 15.89 3.43 -6.63
CA LYS A 69 17.23 3.54 -7.23
C LYS A 69 17.54 4.93 -7.78
N LYS A 70 16.54 5.74 -8.12
CA LYS A 70 16.72 7.06 -8.75
C LYS A 70 16.62 8.22 -7.76
N LEU A 71 15.63 8.19 -6.88
CA LEU A 71 15.39 9.27 -5.93
C LEU A 71 16.51 9.32 -4.87
N ARG A 72 16.87 10.53 -4.46
CA ARG A 72 17.88 10.86 -3.45
C ARG A 72 17.30 11.84 -2.44
N ARG A 73 18.09 12.18 -1.43
CA ARG A 73 17.72 13.17 -0.41
C ARG A 73 17.08 14.41 -1.04
N ASN A 74 15.97 14.88 -0.47
CA ASN A 74 15.12 15.99 -0.89
C ASN A 74 14.21 15.74 -2.11
N ASP A 75 14.41 14.65 -2.86
CA ASP A 75 13.45 14.24 -3.90
C ASP A 75 12.13 13.75 -3.29
N ILE A 76 11.13 13.52 -4.15
CA ILE A 76 9.80 13.06 -3.73
C ILE A 76 9.27 11.91 -4.59
N LEU A 77 8.74 10.88 -3.91
CA LEU A 77 7.84 9.90 -4.50
C LEU A 77 6.39 10.33 -4.23
N PHE A 78 5.58 10.36 -5.29
CA PHE A 78 4.12 10.47 -5.18
C PHE A 78 3.44 9.20 -5.68
N LEU A 79 2.92 8.39 -4.75
CA LEU A 79 2.25 7.13 -5.02
C LEU A 79 0.74 7.29 -4.80
N THR A 80 -0.08 6.88 -5.76
CA THR A 80 -1.53 6.83 -5.57
C THR A 80 -2.07 5.45 -5.95
N TYR A 81 -3.02 4.96 -5.17
CA TYR A 81 -3.74 3.72 -5.41
C TYR A 81 -5.24 3.99 -5.31
N SER A 82 -6.00 3.52 -6.31
CA SER A 82 -7.46 3.47 -6.29
C SER A 82 -7.88 2.08 -6.74
N GLY A 83 -8.63 1.38 -5.90
CA GLY A 83 -8.99 -0.02 -6.12
C GLY A 83 -9.55 -0.68 -4.86
N HIS A 84 -9.62 -2.02 -4.88
CA HIS A 84 -10.11 -2.79 -3.74
C HIS A 84 -9.04 -2.97 -2.64
N GLY A 85 -9.46 -2.82 -1.39
CA GLY A 85 -8.71 -3.34 -0.23
C GLY A 85 -9.09 -4.80 0.04
N GLY A 86 -8.10 -5.62 0.36
CA GLY A 86 -8.28 -7.02 0.79
C GLY A 86 -7.67 -7.26 2.16
N GLN A 87 -7.92 -8.46 2.70
CA GLN A 87 -7.36 -8.92 3.96
C GLN A 87 -6.90 -10.36 3.79
N VAL A 88 -5.69 -10.69 4.23
CA VAL A 88 -5.21 -12.07 4.32
C VAL A 88 -4.95 -12.44 5.78
N PRO A 89 -5.25 -13.67 6.23
CA PRO A 89 -4.95 -14.06 7.60
C PRO A 89 -3.48 -13.85 7.93
N ASN A 90 -3.21 -13.18 9.05
CA ASN A 90 -1.86 -12.95 9.48
C ASN A 90 -1.25 -14.29 9.90
N THR A 91 -0.17 -14.69 9.22
CA THR A 91 0.60 -15.92 9.50
C THR A 91 1.95 -15.61 10.17
N GLY A 92 2.21 -14.33 10.45
CA GLY A 92 3.37 -13.81 11.16
C GLY A 92 3.19 -13.76 12.68
N ASN A 93 4.21 -13.22 13.35
CA ASN A 93 4.23 -13.01 14.80
C ASN A 93 3.98 -11.53 15.17
N ASP A 94 3.64 -10.69 14.20
CA ASP A 94 3.28 -9.30 14.43
C ASP A 94 1.85 -9.18 14.98
N PHE A 95 1.64 -8.16 15.79
CA PHE A 95 0.35 -7.95 16.45
C PHE A 95 -0.61 -7.24 15.49
N GLU A 96 -1.57 -8.00 14.95
CA GLU A 96 -2.74 -7.45 14.26
C GLU A 96 -3.98 -7.65 15.16
N PRO A 97 -4.70 -6.56 15.55
CA PRO A 97 -5.81 -6.64 16.50
C PRO A 97 -6.95 -7.58 16.09
N ASP A 98 -7.16 -7.76 14.78
CA ASP A 98 -8.16 -8.66 14.21
C ASP A 98 -7.53 -9.94 13.62
N GLY A 99 -6.20 -10.04 13.59
CA GLY A 99 -5.46 -11.18 13.06
C GLY A 99 -5.34 -11.23 11.53
N PHE A 100 -5.54 -10.12 10.82
CA PHE A 100 -5.43 -10.06 9.36
C PHE A 100 -4.42 -8.98 8.91
N ASP A 101 -3.65 -9.31 7.88
CA ASP A 101 -2.82 -8.33 7.16
C ASP A 101 -3.67 -7.64 6.09
N GLU A 102 -3.51 -6.32 5.98
CA GLU A 102 -4.22 -5.50 4.99
C GLU A 102 -3.51 -5.56 3.63
N THR A 103 -4.28 -5.58 2.54
CA THR A 103 -3.73 -5.71 1.19
C THR A 103 -4.34 -4.71 0.19
N TRP A 104 -3.59 -4.45 -0.88
CA TRP A 104 -4.13 -3.91 -2.12
C TRP A 104 -4.45 -5.05 -3.07
N CYS A 105 -5.70 -5.16 -3.53
CA CYS A 105 -6.03 -6.12 -4.57
C CYS A 105 -5.48 -5.61 -5.92
N LEU A 106 -4.40 -6.23 -6.41
CA LEU A 106 -3.84 -5.96 -7.73
C LEU A 106 -4.41 -6.94 -8.75
N TYR A 107 -4.18 -6.71 -10.04
CA TYR A 107 -4.83 -7.50 -11.07
C TYR A 107 -4.49 -8.99 -11.01
N ASP A 108 -3.26 -9.33 -10.63
CA ASP A 108 -2.74 -10.69 -10.54
C ASP A 108 -2.65 -11.23 -9.10
N GLY A 109 -3.28 -10.56 -8.13
CA GLY A 109 -3.31 -10.98 -6.74
C GLY A 109 -3.10 -9.84 -5.74
N GLU A 110 -3.30 -10.12 -4.46
CA GLU A 110 -3.15 -9.17 -3.37
C GLU A 110 -1.68 -8.77 -3.14
N LEU A 111 -1.40 -7.48 -2.96
CA LEU A 111 -0.14 -6.92 -2.46
C LEU A 111 -0.28 -6.60 -0.98
N ILE A 112 0.44 -7.34 -0.15
CA ILE A 112 0.39 -7.20 1.30
C ILE A 112 1.13 -5.94 1.72
N ASP A 113 0.60 -5.26 2.71
CA ASP A 113 1.17 -4.04 3.26
C ASP A 113 2.65 -4.19 3.67
N ASP A 114 3.08 -5.33 4.23
CA ASP A 114 4.47 -5.65 4.52
C ASP A 114 5.39 -5.59 3.28
N GLU A 115 4.92 -6.09 2.14
CA GLU A 115 5.67 -6.02 0.88
C GLU A 115 5.75 -4.58 0.38
N LEU A 116 4.65 -3.83 0.51
CA LEU A 116 4.60 -2.41 0.17
C LEU A 116 5.55 -1.61 1.09
N TYR A 117 5.53 -1.85 2.40
CA TYR A 117 6.38 -1.21 3.39
C TYR A 117 7.85 -1.53 3.14
N SER A 118 8.18 -2.78 2.80
CA SER A 118 9.51 -3.19 2.36
C SER A 118 9.98 -2.41 1.13
N ALA A 119 9.10 -2.26 0.12
CA ALA A 119 9.41 -1.47 -1.07
C ALA A 119 9.62 0.02 -0.75
N LEU A 120 8.79 0.62 0.10
CA LEU A 120 8.92 2.02 0.53
C LEU A 120 10.14 2.24 1.43
N GLY A 121 10.54 1.24 2.22
CA GLY A 121 11.74 1.28 3.06
C GLY A 121 13.06 1.22 2.28
N SER A 122 13.01 0.88 1.00
CA SER A 122 14.20 0.80 0.13
C SER A 122 14.67 2.17 -0.41
N PHE A 123 13.93 3.25 -0.17
CA PHE A 123 14.29 4.59 -0.62
C PHE A 123 15.43 5.19 0.22
N ALA A 124 16.21 6.09 -0.39
CA ALA A 124 17.32 6.75 0.30
C ALA A 124 16.82 7.69 1.41
N ALA A 125 17.64 7.85 2.46
CA ALA A 125 17.35 8.78 3.54
C ALA A 125 17.10 10.21 3.04
N GLY A 126 16.03 10.83 3.53
CA GLY A 126 15.60 12.17 3.14
C GLY A 126 14.83 12.25 1.82
N VAL A 127 14.52 11.13 1.16
CA VAL A 127 13.46 11.10 0.13
C VAL A 127 12.11 11.27 0.82
N ARG A 128 11.30 12.20 0.32
CA ARG A 128 9.91 12.39 0.78
C ARG A 128 9.02 11.38 0.07
N ILE A 129 8.10 10.75 0.79
CA ILE A 129 7.16 9.81 0.21
C ILE A 129 5.75 10.28 0.57
N PHE A 130 4.90 10.46 -0.44
CA PHE A 130 3.49 10.75 -0.26
C PHE A 130 2.67 9.63 -0.89
N VAL A 131 1.81 9.00 -0.10
CA VAL A 131 0.93 7.90 -0.53
C VAL A 131 -0.51 8.33 -0.36
N LEU A 132 -1.30 8.24 -1.42
CA LEU A 132 -2.76 8.39 -1.37
C LEU A 132 -3.40 7.04 -1.71
N SER A 133 -4.07 6.41 -0.74
CA SER A 133 -4.76 5.12 -0.92
C SER A 133 -6.26 5.32 -0.83
N ASP A 134 -6.93 5.29 -1.97
CA ASP A 134 -8.38 5.37 -2.11
C ASP A 134 -8.99 3.97 -2.24
N SER A 135 -9.06 3.26 -1.11
CA SER A 135 -9.43 1.84 -1.03
C SER A 135 -10.07 1.50 0.32
N CYS A 136 -11.16 0.73 0.31
CA CYS A 136 -11.87 0.35 1.54
C CYS A 136 -11.16 -0.79 2.30
N HIS A 137 -10.22 -0.39 3.16
CA HIS A 137 -9.84 -1.06 4.41
C HIS A 137 -9.04 -0.15 5.37
N SER A 138 -8.95 1.16 5.09
CA SER A 138 -8.16 2.08 5.89
C SER A 138 -8.73 2.44 7.27
N GLY A 139 -9.75 1.72 7.75
CA GLY A 139 -10.28 1.90 9.10
C GLY A 139 -11.54 1.09 9.42
N THR A 140 -11.32 -0.11 9.96
CA THR A 140 -12.20 -0.88 10.89
C THR A 140 -13.62 -1.30 10.47
N VAL A 141 -14.00 -2.51 10.90
CA VAL A 141 -15.37 -3.08 11.00
C VAL A 141 -16.42 -2.11 11.56
N LEU A 142 -16.00 -1.10 12.33
CA LEU A 142 -16.86 -0.06 12.89
C LEU A 142 -17.57 0.81 11.82
N ARG A 143 -17.05 0.86 10.58
CA ARG A 143 -17.62 1.69 9.51
C ARG A 143 -18.77 1.00 8.77
N GLU A 144 -18.72 -0.31 8.55
CA GLU A 144 -19.87 -1.07 8.02
C GLU A 144 -21.08 -0.93 8.94
N ALA A 145 -20.87 -1.02 10.26
CA ALA A 145 -21.92 -0.80 11.24
C ALA A 145 -22.52 0.62 11.15
N ARG A 146 -21.71 1.64 10.79
CA ARG A 146 -22.20 3.02 10.59
C ARG A 146 -22.98 3.19 9.29
N PHE A 147 -22.54 2.61 8.18
CA PHE A 147 -23.27 2.68 6.90
C PHE A 147 -24.61 1.92 6.97
N ALA A 148 -24.60 0.75 7.63
CA ALA A 148 -25.83 0.01 7.95
C ALA A 148 -26.77 0.82 8.86
N ALA A 149 -26.23 1.47 9.91
CA ALA A 149 -27.02 2.33 10.80
C ALA A 149 -27.59 3.59 10.12
N LEU A 150 -26.96 4.05 9.03
CA LEU A 150 -27.42 5.19 8.22
C LEU A 150 -28.32 4.78 7.05
N GLY A 151 -28.58 3.47 6.85
CA GLY A 151 -29.37 2.97 5.72
C GLY A 151 -28.72 3.22 4.35
N VAL A 152 -27.42 3.51 4.31
CA VAL A 152 -26.68 3.78 3.07
C VAL A 152 -25.88 2.52 2.72
N THR A 153 -26.34 1.78 1.71
CA THR A 153 -25.52 0.76 1.06
C THR A 153 -24.69 1.43 -0.03
N PRO A 154 -23.35 1.51 0.09
CA PRO A 154 -22.52 2.00 -1.01
C PRO A 154 -22.78 1.14 -2.26
N ALA A 155 -23.00 1.77 -3.41
CA ALA A 155 -23.43 1.10 -4.63
C ALA A 155 -22.51 -0.05 -5.07
N ARG A 156 -21.21 0.03 -4.75
CA ARG A 156 -20.22 -1.04 -4.86
C ARG A 156 -19.17 -0.87 -3.76
N PRO A 157 -19.04 -1.77 -2.78
CA PRO A 157 -17.99 -1.67 -1.78
C PRO A 157 -16.63 -1.85 -2.44
N ARG A 158 -15.65 -0.98 -2.15
CA ARG A 158 -14.24 -1.17 -2.56
C ARG A 158 -13.51 -2.17 -1.65
N MET A 159 -14.24 -3.14 -1.11
CA MET A 159 -13.75 -4.20 -0.22
C MET A 159 -13.83 -5.52 -0.99
N MET A 160 -12.79 -6.35 -0.88
CA MET A 160 -12.87 -7.74 -1.33
C MET A 160 -13.82 -8.52 -0.40
N PRO A 161 -14.78 -9.30 -0.93
CA PRO A 161 -15.63 -10.15 -0.09
C PRO A 161 -14.81 -11.15 0.73
N ARG A 162 -15.17 -11.33 2.02
CA ARG A 162 -14.42 -12.17 2.98
C ARG A 162 -14.44 -13.67 2.66
N ASP A 163 -15.41 -14.10 1.86
CA ASP A 163 -15.56 -15.47 1.37
C ASP A 163 -14.58 -15.80 0.23
N ILE A 164 -13.86 -14.81 -0.29
CA ILE A 164 -12.78 -15.01 -1.24
C ILE A 164 -11.49 -15.37 -0.48
N ASP A 165 -11.21 -16.66 -0.34
CA ASP A 165 -9.95 -17.16 0.22
C ASP A 165 -8.93 -17.46 -0.88
N LEU A 166 -7.91 -16.60 -1.03
CA LEU A 166 -6.88 -16.79 -2.06
C LEU A 166 -5.85 -17.87 -1.72
N ARG A 167 -5.86 -18.42 -0.48
CA ARG A 167 -4.91 -19.47 -0.07
C ARG A 167 -5.15 -20.79 -0.79
N GLU A 168 -6.39 -21.05 -1.22
CA GLU A 168 -6.72 -22.20 -2.07
C GLU A 168 -6.01 -22.12 -3.44
N LEU A 169 -5.77 -20.90 -3.94
CA LEU A 169 -5.11 -20.65 -5.22
C LEU A 169 -3.59 -20.54 -5.11
N ASN A 170 -3.09 -19.98 -4.01
CA ASN A 170 -1.66 -19.95 -3.71
C ASN A 170 -1.42 -19.96 -2.18
N PRO A 171 -0.90 -21.06 -1.63
CA PRO A 171 -0.69 -21.20 -0.18
C PRO A 171 0.42 -20.28 0.38
N ASN A 172 1.19 -19.63 -0.49
CA ASN A 172 2.22 -18.66 -0.12
C ASN A 172 1.76 -17.19 -0.21
N PHE A 173 0.45 -16.92 -0.36
CA PHE A 173 -0.10 -15.58 -0.13
C PHE A 173 0.26 -15.14 1.30
N GLY A 174 1.07 -14.09 1.44
CA GLY A 174 1.68 -13.71 2.74
C GLY A 174 3.05 -13.04 2.60
N GLY A 175 3.81 -13.39 1.56
CA GLY A 175 5.25 -13.18 1.55
C GLY A 175 5.96 -14.14 2.53
N SER A 176 7.27 -14.29 2.42
CA SER A 176 7.99 -15.23 3.31
C SER A 176 8.28 -14.59 4.66
N ARG A 177 8.24 -15.39 5.73
CA ARG A 177 8.67 -15.02 7.09
C ARG A 177 10.03 -14.31 7.12
N ALA A 178 10.96 -14.73 6.25
CA ALA A 178 12.30 -14.14 6.14
C ALA A 178 12.27 -12.69 5.61
N VAL A 179 11.32 -12.34 4.74
CA VAL A 179 11.11 -10.96 4.30
C VAL A 179 10.59 -10.12 5.45
N ARG A 180 9.60 -10.62 6.21
CA ARG A 180 9.00 -9.90 7.34
C ARG A 180 9.99 -9.61 8.48
N GLU A 181 10.74 -10.62 8.92
CA GLU A 181 11.73 -10.50 10.01
C GLU A 181 12.85 -9.48 9.71
N LYS A 182 13.21 -9.31 8.42
CA LYS A 182 14.26 -8.38 7.99
C LYS A 182 13.91 -6.92 8.25
N PHE A 183 12.62 -6.55 8.24
CA PHE A 183 12.18 -5.16 8.28
C PHE A 183 11.46 -4.79 9.59
N MET A 184 10.63 -5.69 10.14
CA MET A 184 9.90 -5.45 11.39
C MET A 184 10.72 -5.76 12.65
N GLY A 185 11.87 -6.43 12.48
CA GLY A 185 12.66 -6.96 13.58
C GLY A 185 12.01 -8.22 14.18
N ARG A 186 12.77 -8.96 14.99
CA ARG A 186 12.32 -10.24 15.56
C ARG A 186 11.38 -10.09 16.77
N ASN A 187 11.29 -8.90 17.35
CA ASN A 187 10.69 -8.67 18.68
C ASN A 187 9.60 -7.59 18.70
N GLY A 188 8.91 -7.32 17.58
CA GLY A 188 7.84 -6.32 17.56
C GLY A 188 8.32 -4.90 17.86
N SER A 189 9.55 -4.56 17.43
CA SER A 189 10.17 -3.23 17.61
C SER A 189 9.46 -2.09 16.87
N THR A 190 8.44 -2.43 16.09
CA THR A 190 7.57 -1.54 15.34
C THR A 190 6.12 -1.91 15.68
N LYS A 191 5.38 -0.99 16.31
CA LYS A 191 3.95 -1.13 16.56
C LYS A 191 3.16 -0.32 15.52
N LYS A 192 2.24 -0.98 14.84
CA LYS A 192 1.24 -0.35 13.94
C LYS A 192 0.27 0.45 14.81
N LEU A 193 0.05 1.73 14.50
CA LEU A 193 -0.99 2.54 15.14
C LEU A 193 -2.17 2.65 14.16
N GLY A 194 -3.15 1.75 14.29
CA GLY A 194 -4.28 1.64 13.36
C GLY A 194 -3.87 1.11 11.98
N ALA A 195 -4.50 1.59 10.90
CA ALA A 195 -4.16 1.26 9.51
C ALA A 195 -2.91 2.02 8.97
N ALA A 196 -2.20 2.74 9.83
CA ALA A 196 -1.02 3.54 9.47
C ALA A 196 0.28 2.77 9.73
N MET A 197 1.33 3.15 8.99
CA MET A 197 2.68 2.63 9.19
C MET A 197 3.15 2.74 10.64
N SER A 198 4.02 1.81 11.04
CA SER A 198 4.58 1.76 12.38
C SER A 198 5.16 3.11 12.81
N LEU A 199 4.64 3.66 13.91
CA LEU A 199 5.14 4.91 14.47
C LEU A 199 6.37 4.63 15.35
N ARG A 200 7.34 5.56 15.29
CA ARG A 200 8.58 5.54 16.08
C ARG A 200 8.26 5.74 17.56
N GLU A 201 8.80 4.92 18.46
CA GLU A 201 8.83 5.26 19.89
C GLU A 201 10.02 6.16 20.26
N HIS A 202 9.75 7.03 21.24
CA HIS A 202 10.59 7.96 22.00
C HIS A 202 12.09 8.06 21.65
N ARG A 203 12.42 8.83 20.60
CA ARG A 203 13.73 9.49 20.49
C ARG A 203 13.55 10.95 20.13
N THR A 204 14.47 11.79 20.61
CA THR A 204 14.48 13.23 20.32
C THR A 204 14.95 13.48 18.88
N GLU A 205 14.55 14.61 18.28
CA GLU A 205 14.91 15.02 16.91
C GLU A 205 16.44 14.96 16.67
N ASN A 206 17.21 15.33 17.69
CA ASN A 206 18.68 15.30 17.73
C ASN A 206 19.32 13.90 17.74
N GLU A 207 18.58 12.86 18.16
CA GLU A 207 19.04 11.47 18.14
C GLU A 207 18.80 10.80 16.78
N TYR A 208 17.93 11.37 15.94
CA TYR A 208 17.70 10.90 14.57
C TYR A 208 18.75 11.40 13.59
N ASP A 209 19.24 12.62 13.76
CA ASP A 209 20.35 13.18 12.95
C ASP A 209 21.68 12.46 13.21
N LYS A 210 21.78 11.72 14.32
CA LYS A 210 22.92 10.87 14.68
C LYS A 210 22.76 9.41 14.20
N ALA A 211 21.66 9.06 13.54
CA ALA A 211 21.48 7.70 13.00
C ALA A 211 22.50 7.44 11.89
N PRO A 212 23.21 6.30 11.89
CA PRO A 212 24.30 6.04 10.95
C PRO A 212 23.80 6.10 9.51
N SER A 213 24.51 6.86 8.69
CA SER A 213 24.31 6.96 7.24
C SER A 213 24.51 5.57 6.61
N GLY A 214 23.43 4.81 6.43
CA GLY A 214 23.52 3.45 5.89
C GLY A 214 22.34 2.52 6.17
N ARG A 215 21.35 2.90 6.98
CA ARG A 215 20.11 2.11 7.12
C ARG A 215 19.08 2.50 6.05
N PRO A 216 18.57 1.56 5.23
CA PRO A 216 17.39 1.80 4.40
C PRO A 216 16.19 1.93 5.33
N GLY A 217 15.49 3.05 5.26
CA GLY A 217 14.26 3.26 6.01
C GLY A 217 13.37 4.24 5.26
N PRO A 218 12.05 4.15 5.41
CA PRO A 218 11.19 5.26 5.03
C PRO A 218 11.24 6.31 6.15
N TYR A 219 11.72 7.50 5.83
CA TYR A 219 11.70 8.63 6.76
C TYR A 219 10.37 9.37 6.56
N MET A 220 9.33 8.91 7.28
CA MET A 220 7.96 9.44 7.32
C MET A 220 7.26 9.58 5.95
N PRO A 221 6.65 8.52 5.42
CA PRO A 221 5.66 8.67 4.38
C PRO A 221 4.37 9.25 4.97
N VAL A 222 3.80 10.26 4.30
CA VAL A 222 2.44 10.71 4.59
C VAL A 222 1.51 9.77 3.84
N VAL A 223 0.82 8.88 4.56
CA VAL A 223 -0.20 7.99 4.01
C VAL A 223 -1.56 8.61 4.29
N MET A 224 -2.19 9.16 3.25
CA MET A 224 -3.57 9.60 3.29
C MET A 224 -4.44 8.49 2.74
N THR A 225 -5.42 8.07 3.52
CA THR A 225 -6.35 7.03 3.11
C THR A 225 -7.76 7.61 2.95
N ALA A 226 -8.39 7.30 1.83
CA ALA A 226 -9.77 7.67 1.53
C ALA A 226 -10.58 6.38 1.28
N CYS A 227 -11.84 6.40 1.73
CA CYS A 227 -12.85 5.35 1.57
C CYS A 227 -14.18 6.04 1.30
#